data_AF-A0A448I5E6-F1
#
_entry.id   AF-A0A448I5E6-F1
#
_cell.length_a   1.000
_cell.length_b   1.000
_cell.length_c   1.000
_cell.angle_alpha   90.00
_cell.angle_beta   90.00
_cell.angle_gamma   90.00
#
_symmetry.space_group_name_H-M   'P 1'
#
loop_
_entity.id
_entity.type
_entity.pdbx_description
1 polymer ?
#
loop_
_entity_poly.entity_id
_entity_poly.type
_entity_poly.pdbx_seq_one_letter_code
_entity_poly.pdbx_strand_id
1 'polypeptide(L)'
;MRGVTAAVLAVSASVVLAGPARADQYDFITELDNAGVWYSSMIDMIDIGKELCHELRHGVAPPLVLGKLANTGFAPAESAIVLMSAVNHLCLDAKPVVVDWARDQGYVGPL
;
A
#
# COMPACT_ATOMS: atom_id res chain seq x y z
N MET A 1 44.15 23.52 39.68
CA MET A 1 43.21 24.02 38.64
C MET A 1 43.39 23.18 37.38
N ARG A 2 42.26 22.82 36.73
CA ARG A 2 42.11 22.15 35.41
C ARG A 2 42.39 20.63 35.47
N GLY A 3 41.39 19.75 35.41
CA GLY A 3 40.40 19.55 34.33
C GLY A 3 40.81 18.21 33.69
N VAL A 4 39.97 17.19 33.54
CA VAL A 4 38.89 17.09 32.55
C VAL A 4 38.01 15.90 32.97
N THR A 5 36.71 16.13 33.17
CA THR A 5 35.70 15.08 33.35
C THR A 5 35.32 14.52 31.98
N ALA A 6 35.71 13.28 31.68
CA ALA A 6 35.25 12.55 30.52
C ALA A 6 33.81 12.05 30.77
N ALA A 7 32.82 12.78 30.27
CA ALA A 7 31.43 12.33 30.23
C ALA A 7 31.12 11.86 28.80
N VAL A 8 31.28 10.56 28.56
CA VAL A 8 30.79 9.92 27.33
C VAL A 8 29.29 9.67 27.53
N LEU A 9 28.47 10.54 26.95
CA LEU A 9 27.02 10.36 26.89
C LEU A 9 26.71 9.25 25.88
N ALA A 10 26.44 8.04 26.38
CA ALA A 10 25.88 6.96 25.58
C ALA A 10 24.43 7.30 25.25
N VAL A 11 24.18 7.77 24.02
CA VAL A 11 22.82 7.91 23.48
C VAL A 11 22.39 6.54 22.99
N SER A 12 21.74 5.78 23.88
CA SER A 12 21.06 4.54 23.51
C SER A 12 19.89 4.89 22.59
N ALA A 13 20.10 4.76 21.28
CA ALA A 13 19.03 4.82 20.29
C ALA A 13 18.17 3.57 20.43
N SER A 14 17.17 3.64 21.31
CA SER A 14 16.09 2.65 21.37
C SER A 14 15.28 2.79 20.10
N VAL A 15 15.66 2.07 19.03
CA VAL A 15 14.77 1.81 17.91
C VAL A 15 13.67 0.92 18.48
N VAL A 16 12.61 1.56 18.98
CA VAL A 16 11.37 0.86 19.34
C VAL A 16 10.99 0.09 18.09
N LEU A 17 10.98 -1.24 18.21
CA LEU A 17 10.52 -2.11 17.15
C LEU A 17 9.18 -1.57 16.67
N ALA A 18 9.15 -0.97 15.48
CA ALA A 18 7.94 -1.04 14.69
C ALA A 18 7.70 -2.54 14.55
N GLY A 19 6.75 -3.07 15.34
CA GLY A 19 6.17 -4.37 15.07
C GLY A 19 5.85 -4.43 13.58
N PRO A 20 5.82 -5.62 12.96
CA PRO A 20 5.55 -5.72 11.54
C PRO A 20 4.31 -4.89 11.29
N ALA A 21 4.43 -3.81 10.50
CA ALA A 21 3.28 -3.04 10.10
C ALA A 21 2.41 -4.06 9.40
N ARG A 22 1.40 -4.57 10.11
CA ARG A 22 0.28 -5.29 9.53
C ARG A 22 -0.41 -4.19 8.74
N ALA A 23 0.17 -3.85 7.58
CA ALA A 23 -0.61 -3.51 6.40
C ALA A 23 -1.77 -4.48 6.46
N ASP A 24 -3.01 -3.98 6.51
CA ASP A 24 -4.14 -4.77 6.97
C ASP A 24 -4.53 -5.76 5.86
N GLN A 25 -3.71 -6.80 5.74
CA GLN A 25 -3.77 -7.82 4.71
C GLN A 25 -5.08 -8.58 4.80
N TYR A 26 -5.61 -8.71 6.01
CA TYR A 26 -6.87 -9.39 6.23
C TYR A 26 -8.05 -8.50 5.80
N ASP A 27 -8.03 -7.21 6.10
CA ASP A 27 -9.05 -6.26 5.64
C ASP A 27 -9.00 -6.07 4.12
N PHE A 28 -7.80 -6.03 3.53
CA PHE A 28 -7.61 -6.06 2.07
C PHE A 28 -8.33 -7.27 1.45
N ILE A 29 -8.04 -8.47 1.95
CA ILE A 29 -8.69 -9.70 1.45
C ILE A 29 -10.19 -9.71 1.72
N THR A 30 -10.61 -9.25 2.90
CA THR A 30 -12.03 -9.17 3.29
C THR A 30 -12.81 -8.22 2.37
N GLU A 31 -12.22 -7.09 1.99
CA GLU A 31 -12.84 -6.16 1.05
C GLU A 31 -12.98 -6.78 -0.35
N LEU A 32 -11.96 -7.52 -0.83
CA LEU A 32 -12.04 -8.25 -2.11
C LEU A 32 -13.12 -9.32 -2.09
N ASP A 33 -13.20 -10.11 -1.02
CA ASP A 33 -14.21 -11.16 -0.84
C ASP A 33 -15.62 -10.56 -0.83
N ASN A 34 -15.81 -9.46 -0.10
CA ASN A 34 -17.09 -8.74 -0.04
C ASN A 34 -17.49 -8.13 -1.39
N ALA A 35 -16.50 -7.73 -2.20
CA ALA A 35 -16.71 -7.22 -3.55
C ALA A 35 -16.89 -8.33 -4.60
N GLY A 36 -16.71 -9.60 -4.22
CA GLY A 36 -16.83 -10.75 -5.11
C GLY A 36 -15.68 -10.91 -6.11
N VAL A 37 -14.51 -10.32 -5.82
CA VAL A 37 -13.31 -10.46 -6.67
C VAL A 37 -12.74 -11.86 -6.51
N TRP A 38 -12.62 -12.60 -7.61
CA TRP A 38 -12.03 -13.92 -7.57
C TRP A 38 -10.49 -13.86 -7.63
N TYR A 39 -9.84 -14.63 -6.77
CA TYR A 39 -8.39 -14.86 -6.80
C TYR A 39 -8.10 -16.32 -6.40
N SER A 40 -7.01 -16.89 -6.92
CA SER A 40 -6.66 -18.30 -6.74
C SER A 40 -6.04 -18.61 -5.37
N SER A 41 -5.29 -17.65 -4.82
CA SER A 41 -4.49 -17.81 -3.61
C SER A 41 -4.48 -16.49 -2.83
N MET A 42 -4.85 -16.56 -1.56
CA MET A 42 -4.81 -15.40 -0.66
C MET A 42 -3.39 -14.83 -0.54
N ILE A 43 -2.38 -15.71 -0.48
CA ILE A 43 -0.97 -15.29 -0.36
C ILE A 43 -0.54 -14.53 -1.61
N ASP A 44 -0.85 -15.08 -2.79
CA ASP A 44 -0.48 -14.47 -4.06
C ASP A 44 -1.22 -13.13 -4.23
N MET A 45 -2.48 -13.05 -3.81
CA MET A 45 -3.28 -11.83 -3.86
C MET A 45 -2.70 -10.74 -2.95
N ILE A 46 -2.27 -11.10 -1.74
CA ILE A 46 -1.58 -10.18 -0.83
C ILE A 46 -0.27 -9.68 -1.46
N ASP A 47 0.50 -10.55 -2.09
CA ASP A 47 1.77 -10.18 -2.72
C ASP A 47 1.55 -9.31 -3.97
N ILE A 48 0.50 -9.56 -4.75
CA ILE A 48 0.04 -8.64 -5.80
C ILE A 48 -0.25 -7.27 -5.20
N GLY A 49 -1.08 -7.19 -4.15
CA GLY A 49 -1.42 -5.91 -3.51
C GLY A 49 -0.20 -5.13 -3.01
N LYS A 50 0.79 -5.82 -2.42
CA LYS A 50 2.06 -5.21 -2.01
C LYS A 50 2.88 -4.71 -3.20
N GLU A 51 2.90 -5.46 -4.30
CA GLU A 51 3.59 -5.05 -5.53
C GLU A 51 2.96 -3.78 -6.12
N LEU A 52 1.63 -3.68 -6.19
CA LEU A 52 0.96 -2.45 -6.64
C LEU A 52 1.35 -1.27 -5.75
N CYS A 53 1.36 -1.47 -4.43
CA CYS A 53 1.80 -0.46 -3.48
C CYS A 53 3.27 -0.06 -3.68
N HIS A 54 4.14 -1.02 -4.00
CA HIS A 54 5.53 -0.75 -4.34
C HIS A 54 5.60 0.10 -5.62
N GLU A 55 4.92 -0.29 -6.69
CA GLU A 55 4.89 0.45 -7.96
C GLU A 55 4.41 1.89 -7.77
N LEU A 56 3.30 2.10 -7.06
CA LEU A 56 2.75 3.43 -6.80
C LEU A 56 3.74 4.31 -6.02
N ARG A 57 4.40 3.76 -4.99
CA ARG A 57 5.43 4.49 -4.23
C ARG A 57 6.66 4.85 -5.07
N HIS A 58 6.91 4.12 -6.16
CA HIS A 58 8.00 4.40 -7.10
C HIS A 58 7.55 5.26 -8.30
N GLY A 59 6.33 5.82 -8.24
CA GLY A 59 5.84 6.76 -9.25
C GLY A 59 5.28 6.09 -10.51
N VAL A 60 4.99 4.79 -10.48
CA VAL A 60 4.25 4.15 -11.57
C VAL A 60 2.84 4.70 -11.60
N ALA A 61 2.40 5.16 -12.78
CA ALA A 61 1.09 5.78 -12.93
C ALA A 61 -0.03 4.75 -12.71
N PRO A 62 -1.13 5.11 -12.00
CA PRO A 62 -2.28 4.22 -11.78
C PRO A 62 -2.84 3.50 -13.03
N PRO A 63 -2.92 4.11 -14.24
CA PRO A 63 -3.40 3.39 -15.42
C PRO A 63 -2.47 2.26 -15.86
N LEU A 64 -1.16 2.35 -15.58
CA LEU A 64 -0.22 1.25 -15.86
C LEU A 64 -0.40 0.10 -14.87
N VAL A 65 -0.62 0.43 -13.59
CA VAL A 65 -0.92 -0.55 -12.53
C VAL A 65 -2.22 -1.31 -12.84
N LEU A 66 -3.27 -0.59 -13.28
CA LEU A 66 -4.52 -1.20 -13.75
C LEU A 66 -4.31 -2.07 -14.99
N GLY A 67 -3.49 -1.63 -15.95
CA GLY A 67 -3.13 -2.42 -17.12
C GLY A 67 -2.42 -3.73 -16.74
N LYS A 68 -1.54 -3.70 -15.73
CA LYS A 68 -0.89 -4.90 -15.20
C LYS A 68 -1.91 -5.88 -14.61
N LEU A 69 -2.86 -5.41 -13.80
CA LEU A 69 -3.94 -6.26 -13.24
C LEU A 69 -4.83 -6.86 -14.33
N ALA A 70 -5.16 -6.09 -15.36
CA ALA A 70 -5.90 -6.62 -16.50
C ALA A 70 -5.12 -7.73 -17.22
N ASN A 71 -3.80 -7.57 -17.37
CA ASN A 71 -2.92 -8.58 -17.97
C ASN A 71 -2.76 -9.84 -17.11
N THR A 72 -3.00 -9.77 -15.80
CA THR A 72 -3.04 -10.95 -14.92
C THR A 72 -4.38 -11.69 -14.98
N GLY A 73 -5.38 -11.14 -15.65
CA GLY A 73 -6.68 -11.78 -15.89
C GLY A 73 -7.86 -11.19 -15.11
N PHE A 74 -7.65 -10.10 -14.35
CA PHE A 74 -8.75 -9.40 -13.68
C PHE A 74 -9.60 -8.63 -14.71
N ALA A 75 -10.91 -8.62 -14.52
CA ALA A 75 -11.76 -7.71 -15.28
C ALA A 75 -11.39 -6.25 -14.97
N PRO A 76 -11.70 -5.28 -15.86
CA PRO A 76 -11.38 -3.87 -15.60
C PRO A 76 -11.96 -3.33 -14.29
N ALA A 77 -13.20 -3.73 -13.95
CA ALA A 77 -13.85 -3.35 -12.70
C ALA A 77 -13.16 -3.99 -11.48
N GLU A 78 -12.81 -5.27 -11.55
CA GLU A 78 -12.08 -5.99 -10.49
C GLU A 78 -10.69 -5.38 -10.28
N SER A 79 -10.00 -5.01 -11.35
CA SER A 79 -8.69 -4.35 -11.28
C SER A 79 -8.77 -3.02 -10.50
N ALA A 80 -9.82 -2.24 -10.72
CA ALA A 80 -10.05 -1.00 -9.97
C ALA A 80 -10.35 -1.28 -8.49
N ILE A 81 -11.15 -2.31 -8.18
CA ILE A 81 -11.43 -2.74 -6.80
C ILE A 81 -10.14 -3.17 -6.10
N VAL A 82 -9.32 -4.00 -6.75
CA VAL A 82 -8.02 -4.45 -6.23
C VAL A 82 -7.09 -3.27 -5.94
N LEU A 83 -6.96 -2.34 -6.90
CA LEU A 83 -6.13 -1.16 -6.73
C LEU A 83 -6.61 -0.29 -5.56
N MET A 84 -7.90 0.00 -5.48
CA MET A 84 -8.48 0.83 -4.42
C MET A 84 -8.35 0.16 -3.04
N SER A 85 -8.62 -1.14 -2.95
CA SER A 85 -8.47 -1.90 -1.71
C SER A 85 -7.01 -1.92 -1.23
N ALA A 86 -6.05 -2.10 -2.16
CA ALA A 86 -4.63 -2.08 -1.82
C ALA A 86 -4.21 -0.72 -1.23
N VAL A 87 -4.64 0.41 -1.79
CA VAL A 87 -4.30 1.72 -1.22
C VAL A 87 -5.08 2.06 0.05
N ASN A 88 -6.23 1.42 0.28
CA ASN A 88 -7.02 1.59 1.51
C ASN A 88 -6.48 0.78 2.69
N HIS A 89 -5.82 -0.36 2.45
CA HIS A 89 -5.44 -1.29 3.52
C HIS A 89 -3.94 -1.59 3.57
N LEU A 90 -3.25 -1.59 2.44
CA LEU A 90 -1.83 -1.96 2.35
C LEU A 90 -0.88 -0.76 2.25
N CYS A 91 -1.29 0.31 1.57
CA CYS A 91 -0.47 1.51 1.36
C CYS A 91 -1.29 2.81 1.39
N LEU A 92 -1.77 3.17 2.59
CA LEU A 92 -2.49 4.42 2.86
C LEU A 92 -1.74 5.68 2.37
N ASP A 93 -0.42 5.65 2.38
CA ASP A 93 0.44 6.73 1.89
C ASP A 93 0.40 6.91 0.36
N ALA A 94 0.09 5.85 -0.39
CA ALA A 94 -0.06 5.90 -1.85
C ALA A 94 -1.50 6.28 -2.29
N LYS A 95 -2.48 6.24 -1.39
CA LYS A 95 -3.88 6.58 -1.68
C LYS A 95 -4.06 7.96 -2.32
N PRO A 96 -3.41 9.04 -1.86
CA PRO A 96 -3.58 10.36 -2.47
C PRO A 96 -3.23 10.38 -3.96
N VAL A 97 -2.18 9.65 -4.37
CA VAL A 97 -1.74 9.57 -5.78
C VAL A 97 -2.83 8.93 -6.65
N VAL A 98 -3.47 7.87 -6.16
CA VAL A 98 -4.56 7.19 -6.89
C VAL A 98 -5.82 8.04 -6.92
N VAL A 99 -6.19 8.70 -5.81
CA VAL A 99 -7.38 9.56 -5.76
C VAL A 99 -7.22 10.79 -6.64
N ASP A 100 -6.05 11.44 -6.65
CA ASP A 100 -5.80 12.60 -7.50
C ASP A 100 -5.85 12.23 -8.98
N TRP A 101 -5.24 11.10 -9.36
CA TRP A 101 -5.41 10.55 -10.71
C TRP A 101 -6.88 10.27 -11.05
N ALA A 102 -7.63 9.65 -10.14
CA ALA A 102 -9.04 9.33 -10.36
C ALA A 102 -9.88 10.61 -10.53
N ARG A 103 -9.56 11.69 -9.82
CA ARG A 103 -10.21 13.00 -9.95
C ARG A 103 -9.97 13.62 -11.32
N ASP A 104 -8.76 13.49 -11.87
CA ASP A 104 -8.47 13.90 -13.25
C ASP A 104 -9.33 13.15 -14.28
N GLN A 105 -9.86 11.98 -13.92
CA GLN A 105 -10.81 11.19 -14.72
C GLN A 105 -12.29 11.45 -14.36
N GLY A 106 -12.58 12.39 -13.45
CA GLY A 106 -13.95 12.76 -13.06
C GLY A 106 -14.50 12.06 -11.81
N TYR A 107 -13.66 11.38 -11.02
CA TYR A 107 -14.06 10.85 -9.71
C TYR A 107 -14.34 11.98 -8.71
N VAL A 108 -15.50 11.94 -8.04
CA VAL A 108 -15.94 12.94 -7.05
C VAL A 108 -16.14 12.36 -5.63
N GLY A 109 -15.65 11.16 -5.39
CA GLY A 109 -15.76 10.50 -4.09
C GLY A 109 -14.76 11.00 -3.04
N PRO A 110 -14.89 10.51 -1.79
CA PRO A 110 -14.06 10.93 -0.67
C PRO A 110 -12.59 10.47 -0.77
N LEU A 111 -11.72 11.09 0.03
CA LEU A 111 -10.31 10.74 0.21
C LEU A 111 -10.11 9.57 1.18
#